data_AF-A0A2G9ZBM6-F1
#
_entry.id   AF-A0A2G9ZBM6-F1
#
_cell.length_a   1.000
_cell.length_b   1.000
_cell.length_c   1.000
_cell.angle_alpha   90.00
_cell.angle_beta   90.00
_cell.angle_gamma   90.00
#
_symmetry.space_group_name_H-M   'P 1'
#
loop_
_entity.id
_entity.type
_entity.pdbx_description
1 polymer ?
#
loop_
_entity_poly.entity_id
_entity_poly.type
_entity_poly.pdbx_seq_one_letter_code
_entity_poly.pdbx_strand_id
1 'polypeptide(L)'
;MFKDLSPKGIYYSFASLGALLMIVIGSFAIINGAMTKYIFKQGPQSQVEMAGIPPLPLNDTKAISDLTLREDLSKADKEAIESWLKDYKNWQDTVKNKKMNLYDPFYSQLNFGFSMLIIGVPLFAFHIRYIVKDEKTAGKKK
;
A
#
# COMPACT_ATOMS: atom_id res chain seq x y z
N MET A 1 -0.20 -29.44 -29.04
CA MET A 1 -0.42 -29.61 -27.59
C MET A 1 -1.88 -29.43 -27.15
N PHE A 2 -2.74 -28.70 -27.90
CA PHE A 2 -4.16 -28.51 -27.55
C PHE A 2 -5.18 -29.31 -28.39
N LYS A 3 -4.72 -30.24 -29.24
CA LYS A 3 -5.59 -30.88 -30.25
C LYS A 3 -6.61 -31.88 -29.67
N ASP A 4 -6.41 -32.33 -28.43
CA ASP A 4 -7.24 -33.35 -27.78
C ASP A 4 -8.04 -32.84 -26.56
N LEU A 5 -7.99 -31.53 -26.25
CA LEU A 5 -8.74 -30.99 -25.10
C LEU A 5 -10.19 -30.66 -25.50
N SER A 6 -11.14 -31.20 -24.75
CA SER A 6 -12.55 -30.80 -24.85
C SER A 6 -12.72 -29.30 -24.57
N PRO A 7 -13.76 -28.62 -25.09
CA PRO A 7 -14.01 -27.20 -24.82
C PRO A 7 -14.04 -26.86 -23.31
N LYS A 8 -14.51 -27.81 -22.50
CA LYS A 8 -14.50 -27.74 -21.04
C LYS A 8 -13.08 -27.79 -20.47
N GLY A 9 -12.24 -28.70 -20.96
CA GLY A 9 -10.83 -28.82 -20.53
C GLY A 9 -10.02 -27.55 -20.84
N ILE A 10 -10.27 -26.91 -21.98
CA ILE A 10 -9.66 -25.61 -22.32
C ILE A 10 -10.07 -24.55 -21.29
N TYR A 11 -11.37 -24.44 -20.99
CA TYR A 11 -11.88 -23.50 -19.97
C TYR A 11 -11.22 -23.73 -18.60
N TYR A 12 -11.19 -24.97 -18.10
CA TYR A 12 -10.59 -25.26 -16.79
C TYR A 12 -9.08 -24.93 -16.76
N SER A 13 -8.39 -25.13 -17.88
CA SER A 13 -6.95 -24.83 -17.99
C SER A 13 -6.69 -23.32 -17.91
N PHE A 14 -7.45 -22.51 -18.66
CA PHE A 14 -7.32 -21.05 -18.60
C PHE A 14 -7.71 -20.49 -17.22
N ALA A 15 -8.80 -21.00 -16.64
CA ALA A 15 -9.21 -20.60 -15.30
C ALA A 15 -8.16 -20.99 -14.23
N SER A 16 -7.54 -22.16 -14.34
CA SER A 16 -6.43 -22.56 -13.46
C SER A 16 -5.22 -21.66 -13.63
N LEU A 17 -4.87 -21.28 -14.87
CA LEU A 17 -3.77 -20.36 -15.13
C LEU A 17 -4.04 -18.97 -14.52
N GLY A 18 -5.25 -18.44 -14.70
CA GLY A 18 -5.65 -17.16 -14.08
C GLY A 18 -5.59 -17.22 -12.55
N ALA A 19 -6.11 -18.31 -11.96
CA ALA A 19 -6.04 -18.52 -10.52
C ALA A 19 -4.60 -18.63 -10.00
N LEU A 20 -3.72 -19.30 -10.75
CA LEU A 20 -2.30 -19.39 -10.43
C LEU A 20 -1.63 -18.02 -10.44
N LEU A 21 -1.93 -17.17 -11.44
CA LEU A 21 -1.41 -15.80 -11.49
C LEU A 21 -1.85 -14.98 -10.27
N MET A 22 -3.12 -15.09 -9.85
CA MET A 22 -3.60 -14.43 -8.63
C MET A 22 -2.79 -14.88 -7.40
N ILE A 23 -2.52 -16.19 -7.28
CA ILE A 23 -1.72 -16.72 -6.17
C ILE A 23 -0.30 -16.15 -6.17
N VAL A 24 0.36 -16.12 -7.32
CA VAL A 24 1.72 -15.60 -7.47
C VAL A 24 1.77 -14.11 -7.13
N ILE A 25 0.88 -13.32 -7.72
CA ILE A 25 0.80 -11.87 -7.48
C ILE A 25 0.50 -11.57 -6.01
N GLY A 26 -0.46 -12.28 -5.42
CA GLY A 26 -0.83 -12.08 -4.02
C GLY A 26 0.29 -12.45 -3.05
N SER A 27 0.97 -13.56 -3.30
CA SER A 27 2.14 -13.99 -2.52
C SER A 27 3.28 -12.97 -2.62
N PHE A 28 3.57 -12.48 -3.82
CA PHE A 28 4.60 -11.48 -4.05
C PHE A 28 4.29 -10.17 -3.30
N ALA A 29 3.04 -9.69 -3.33
CA ALA A 29 2.63 -8.48 -2.61
C ALA A 29 2.86 -8.61 -1.09
N ILE A 30 2.52 -9.76 -0.49
CA ILE A 30 2.73 -10.00 0.94
C ILE A 30 4.22 -10.04 1.28
N ILE A 31 5.01 -10.80 0.50
CA ILE A 31 6.45 -10.92 0.74
C ILE A 31 7.14 -9.57 0.59
N ASN A 32 6.83 -8.82 -0.47
CA ASN A 32 7.42 -7.51 -0.71
C ASN A 32 7.05 -6.51 0.40
N GLY A 33 5.79 -6.50 0.83
CA GLY A 33 5.34 -5.66 1.93
C GLY A 33 6.04 -5.99 3.25
N ALA A 34 6.13 -7.28 3.58
CA ALA A 34 6.82 -7.76 4.78
C ALA A 34 8.31 -7.43 4.74
N MET A 35 8.99 -7.69 3.62
CA MET A 35 10.42 -7.41 3.46
C MET A 35 10.71 -5.91 3.58
N THR A 36 9.90 -5.06 2.96
CA THR A 36 10.05 -3.60 3.04
C THR A 36 9.92 -3.09 4.47
N LYS A 37 8.92 -3.58 5.22
CA LYS A 37 8.65 -3.13 6.60
C LYS A 37 9.65 -3.70 7.61
N TYR A 38 9.98 -4.99 7.54
CA TYR A 38 10.75 -5.68 8.58
C TYR A 38 12.25 -5.80 8.27
N ILE A 39 12.62 -6.03 7.01
CA ILE A 39 14.03 -6.24 6.62
C ILE A 39 14.66 -4.89 6.29
N PHE A 40 14.08 -4.14 5.36
CA PHE A 40 14.64 -2.85 4.95
C PHE A 40 14.36 -1.73 5.93
N LYS A 41 13.41 -1.91 6.87
CA LYS A 41 12.94 -0.88 7.81
C LYS A 41 12.66 0.46 7.13
N GLN A 42 12.31 0.41 5.84
CA GLN A 42 11.86 1.58 5.12
C GLN A 42 10.45 1.84 5.65
N GLY A 43 10.37 2.73 6.66
CA GLY A 43 9.12 3.39 6.95
C GLY A 43 8.63 4.04 5.66
N PRO A 44 7.31 4.07 5.39
CA PRO A 44 6.81 4.62 4.14
C PRO A 44 7.24 6.08 4.02
N GLN A 45 8.35 6.34 3.34
CA GLN A 45 8.92 7.68 3.14
C GLN A 45 7.89 8.58 2.44
N SER A 46 7.03 7.97 1.61
CA SER A 46 5.92 8.64 0.91
C SER A 46 4.82 9.18 1.82
N GLN A 47 4.71 8.74 3.08
CA GLN A 47 3.70 9.30 4.00
C GLN A 47 4.10 10.65 4.57
N VAL A 48 5.39 10.99 4.60
CA VAL A 48 5.83 12.33 5.01
C VAL A 48 5.41 13.36 3.96
N GLU A 49 5.38 12.97 2.68
CA GLU A 49 4.87 13.81 1.59
C GLU A 49 3.34 13.99 1.63
N MET A 50 2.59 13.01 2.16
CA MET A 50 1.13 13.11 2.33
C MET A 50 0.69 13.76 3.65
N ALA A 51 1.59 14.01 4.59
CA ALA A 51 1.28 14.58 5.91
C ALA A 51 0.90 16.07 5.90
N GLY A 52 0.46 16.57 4.74
CA GLY A 52 0.11 17.96 4.49
C GLY A 52 1.36 18.76 4.13
N ILE A 53 1.24 19.54 3.05
CA ILE A 53 2.20 20.58 2.72
C ILE A 53 2.39 21.43 3.98
N PRO A 54 3.62 21.62 4.49
CA PRO A 54 3.83 22.48 5.64
C PRO A 54 3.25 23.87 5.35
N PRO A 55 2.71 24.59 6.36
CA PRO A 55 2.63 26.03 6.23
C PRO A 55 4.05 26.50 5.89
N LEU A 56 4.20 27.21 4.75
CA LEU A 56 5.47 27.54 4.06
C LEU A 56 6.71 27.34 4.94
N PRO A 57 7.61 26.38 4.59
CA PRO A 57 8.78 26.11 5.41
C PRO A 57 9.74 27.29 5.28
N LEU A 58 9.63 28.22 6.22
CA LEU A 58 10.67 29.19 6.46
C LEU A 58 11.77 28.45 7.22
N ASN A 59 12.97 28.41 6.64
CA ASN A 59 14.07 27.53 7.03
C ASN A 59 14.58 27.71 8.48
N ASP A 60 14.07 28.71 9.22
CA ASP A 60 14.44 28.96 10.60
C ASP A 60 13.28 29.56 11.41
N THR A 61 12.62 28.74 12.24
CA THR A 61 11.54 29.20 13.14
C THR A 61 12.03 30.18 14.20
N LYS A 62 13.33 30.16 14.54
CA LYS A 62 13.93 31.10 15.48
C LYS A 62 14.06 32.48 14.87
N ALA A 63 14.50 32.55 13.61
CA ALA A 63 14.54 33.81 12.87
C ALA A 63 13.15 34.47 12.76
N ILE A 64 12.08 33.66 12.70
CA ILE A 64 10.69 34.15 12.64
C ILE A 64 10.19 34.59 14.01
N SER A 65 10.50 33.85 15.09
CA SER A 65 10.16 34.31 16.44
C SER A 65 10.84 35.64 16.76
N ASP A 66 12.07 35.83 16.28
CA ASP A 66 12.83 37.06 16.51
C ASP A 66 12.22 38.27 15.77
N LEU A 67 11.39 38.06 14.74
CA LEU A 67 10.63 39.16 14.11
C LEU A 67 9.66 39.82 15.09
N THR A 68 9.12 39.10 16.08
CA THR A 68 8.22 39.69 17.09
C THR A 68 8.90 40.76 17.95
N LEU A 69 10.24 40.72 18.05
CA LEU A 69 11.05 41.68 18.80
C LEU A 69 11.24 43.01 18.06
N ARG A 70 10.92 43.06 16.76
CA ARG A 70 11.04 44.28 15.96
C ARG A 70 10.02 45.32 16.39
N GLU A 71 10.47 46.56 16.54
CA GLU A 71 9.60 47.68 16.92
C GLU A 71 8.80 48.25 15.73
N ASP A 72 9.25 48.02 14.50
CA ASP A 72 8.61 48.52 13.27
C ASP A 72 7.39 47.71 12.82
N LEU A 73 7.07 46.62 13.52
CA LEU A 73 5.88 45.81 13.24
C LEU A 73 4.69 46.26 14.07
N SER A 74 3.52 46.30 13.42
CA SER A 74 2.29 46.58 14.13
C SER A 74 1.94 45.45 15.10
N LYS A 75 1.08 45.75 16.07
CA LYS A 75 0.56 44.73 17.00
C LYS A 75 -0.11 43.57 16.25
N ALA A 76 -0.86 43.88 15.18
CA ALA A 76 -1.53 42.89 14.35
C ALA A 76 -0.53 41.96 13.64
N ASP A 77 0.60 42.49 13.17
CA ASP A 77 1.64 41.69 12.52
C ASP A 77 2.30 40.71 13.50
N LYS A 78 2.56 41.16 14.74
CA LYS A 78 3.12 40.31 15.81
C LYS A 78 2.18 39.18 16.19
N GLU A 79 0.88 39.49 16.33
CA GLU A 79 -0.16 38.48 16.60
C GLU A 79 -0.27 37.45 15.45
N ALA A 80 -0.13 37.88 14.20
CA ALA A 80 -0.12 36.98 13.05
C ALA A 80 1.10 36.04 13.05
N ILE A 81 2.29 36.54 13.40
CA ILE A 81 3.51 35.74 13.53
C ILE A 81 3.37 34.69 14.64
N GLU A 82 2.85 35.09 15.80
CA GLU A 82 2.61 34.17 16.94
C GLU A 82 1.58 33.08 16.57
N SER A 83 0.51 33.45 15.87
CA SER A 83 -0.48 32.49 15.37
C SER A 83 0.17 31.49 14.41
N TRP A 84 0.99 31.96 13.46
CA TRP A 84 1.68 31.09 12.52
C TRP A 84 2.66 30.13 13.23
N LEU A 85 3.43 30.61 14.22
CA LEU A 85 4.34 29.77 15.00
C LEU A 85 3.60 28.67 15.77
N LYS A 86 2.43 29.00 16.33
CA LYS A 86 1.56 28.04 17.01
C LYS A 86 1.03 26.98 16.03
N ASP A 87 0.55 27.41 14.87
CA ASP A 87 0.02 26.50 13.84
C ASP A 87 1.12 25.59 13.27
N TYR A 88 2.32 26.14 13.03
CA TYR A 88 3.48 25.37 12.59
C TYR A 88 3.91 24.33 13.63
N LYS A 89 3.93 24.69 14.92
CA LYS A 89 4.20 23.73 16.01
C LYS A 89 3.14 22.64 16.08
N ASN A 90 1.86 23.00 15.99
CA ASN A 90 0.76 22.04 15.97
C ASN A 90 0.86 21.07 14.77
N TRP A 91 1.24 21.58 13.60
CA TRP A 91 1.52 20.74 12.42
C TRP A 91 2.71 19.81 12.68
N GLN A 92 3.84 20.33 13.17
CA GLN A 92 5.02 19.52 13.50
C GLN A 92 4.68 18.42 14.50
N ASP A 93 3.91 18.73 15.54
CA ASP A 93 3.46 17.76 16.53
C ASP A 93 2.50 16.74 15.91
N THR A 94 1.66 17.13 14.95
CA THR A 94 0.77 16.22 14.23
C THR A 94 1.56 15.25 13.34
N VAL A 95 2.58 15.75 12.63
CA VAL A 95 3.47 14.95 11.77
C VAL A 95 4.36 14.04 12.62
N LYS A 96 4.98 14.55 13.69
CA LYS A 96 5.88 13.79 14.58
C LYS A 96 5.12 12.76 15.42
N ASN A 97 3.95 13.10 15.95
CA ASN A 97 3.19 12.23 16.85
C ASN A 97 2.23 11.26 16.14
N LYS A 98 2.28 11.16 14.80
CA LYS A 98 1.69 10.05 14.02
C LYS A 98 0.23 9.70 14.37
N LYS A 99 -0.60 10.69 14.74
CA LYS A 99 -2.05 10.51 14.92
C LYS A 99 -2.87 10.87 13.69
N MET A 100 -2.25 11.18 12.55
CA MET A 100 -3.00 11.11 11.31
C MET A 100 -3.29 9.64 10.99
N ASN A 101 -4.54 9.33 10.67
CA ASN A 101 -4.96 8.09 10.01
C ASN A 101 -4.36 8.03 8.58
N LEU A 102 -3.03 8.11 8.49
CA LEU A 102 -2.31 7.95 7.23
C LEU A 102 -2.36 6.47 6.89
N TYR A 103 -2.95 6.20 5.73
CA TYR A 103 -2.98 4.90 5.08
C TYR A 103 -1.58 4.25 5.10
N ASP A 104 -1.41 3.11 5.78
CA ASP A 104 -0.16 2.35 5.79
C ASP A 104 -0.06 1.49 4.51
N PRO A 105 0.89 1.79 3.59
CA PRO A 105 1.10 1.01 2.38
C PRO A 105 1.34 -0.47 2.66
N PHE A 106 1.87 -0.81 3.84
CA PHE A 106 2.04 -2.20 4.25
C PHE A 106 0.69 -2.92 4.38
N TYR A 107 -0.26 -2.33 5.12
CA TYR A 107 -1.60 -2.93 5.28
C TYR A 107 -2.34 -2.98 3.95
N SER A 108 -2.15 -2.01 3.06
CA SER A 108 -2.65 -2.09 1.69
C SER A 108 -2.14 -3.30 0.93
N GLN A 109 -0.82 -3.51 0.92
CA GLN A 109 -0.20 -4.62 0.18
C GLN A 109 -0.61 -5.96 0.76
N LEU A 110 -0.72 -6.06 2.09
CA LEU A 110 -1.25 -7.25 2.74
C LEU A 110 -2.70 -7.50 2.36
N ASN A 111 -3.58 -6.49 2.46
CA ASN A 111 -4.99 -6.62 2.12
C ASN A 111 -5.16 -7.10 0.67
N PHE A 112 -4.47 -6.45 -0.27
CA PHE A 112 -4.49 -6.86 -1.67
C PHE A 112 -3.99 -8.30 -1.85
N GLY A 113 -2.86 -8.65 -1.25
CA GLY A 113 -2.29 -9.98 -1.39
C GLY A 113 -3.17 -11.09 -0.79
N PHE A 114 -3.73 -10.85 0.40
CA PHE A 114 -4.66 -11.78 1.02
C PHE A 114 -5.96 -11.92 0.23
N SER A 115 -6.53 -10.83 -0.29
CA SER A 115 -7.70 -10.90 -1.18
C SER A 115 -7.44 -11.77 -2.40
N MET A 116 -6.27 -11.61 -3.04
CA MET A 116 -5.85 -12.45 -4.17
C MET A 116 -5.72 -13.91 -3.79
N LEU A 117 -5.16 -14.23 -2.62
CA LEU A 117 -4.98 -15.61 -2.17
C LEU A 117 -6.30 -16.27 -1.75
N ILE A 118 -7.18 -15.55 -1.05
CA ILE A 118 -8.49 -16.04 -0.61
C ILE A 118 -9.34 -16.49 -1.80
N ILE A 119 -9.22 -15.80 -2.94
CA ILE A 119 -9.95 -16.15 -4.16
C ILE A 119 -9.15 -17.15 -5.01
N GLY A 120 -7.87 -16.88 -5.25
CA GLY A 120 -7.02 -17.63 -6.16
C GLY A 120 -6.77 -19.07 -5.71
N VAL A 121 -6.53 -19.30 -4.42
CA VAL A 121 -6.22 -20.65 -3.91
C VAL A 121 -7.40 -21.62 -4.07
N PRO A 122 -8.63 -21.29 -3.61
CA PRO A 122 -9.78 -22.16 -3.83
C PRO A 122 -10.10 -22.36 -5.32
N LEU A 123 -10.00 -21.29 -6.12
CA LEU A 123 -10.27 -21.35 -7.55
C LEU A 123 -9.31 -22.30 -8.27
N PHE A 124 -8.00 -22.17 -8.00
CA PHE A 124 -6.97 -23.04 -8.55
C PHE A 124 -7.19 -24.50 -8.13
N ALA A 125 -7.38 -24.73 -6.83
CA ALA A 125 -7.58 -26.07 -6.28
C ALA A 125 -8.83 -26.75 -6.87
N PHE A 126 -9.90 -26.00 -7.12
CA PHE A 126 -11.10 -26.53 -7.76
C PHE A 126 -10.84 -26.90 -9.23
N HIS A 127 -10.29 -26.00 -10.03
CA HIS A 127 -10.14 -26.21 -11.48
C HIS A 127 -9.11 -27.29 -11.80
N ILE A 128 -7.99 -27.35 -11.05
CA ILE A 128 -6.96 -28.37 -11.26
C ILE A 128 -7.48 -29.78 -10.94
N ARG A 129 -8.36 -29.93 -9.95
CA ARG A 129 -8.99 -31.22 -9.61
C ARG A 129 -9.85 -31.76 -10.75
N TYR A 130 -10.51 -30.88 -11.51
CA TYR A 130 -11.30 -31.29 -12.68
C TYR A 130 -10.40 -31.73 -13.84
N ILE A 131 -9.35 -30.97 -14.13
CA ILE A 131 -8.37 -31.31 -15.18
C ILE A 131 -7.75 -32.69 -14.89
N VAL A 132 -7.25 -32.90 -13.67
CA VAL A 132 -6.61 -34.17 -13.28
C VAL A 132 -7.60 -35.34 -13.32
N LYS A 133 -8.87 -35.11 -12.99
CA LYS A 133 -9.92 -36.16 -13.10
C LYS A 133 -10.19 -36.52 -14.55
N ASP A 134 -10.34 -35.54 -15.43
CA ASP A 134 -10.62 -35.73 -16.86
C ASP A 134 -9.46 -36.46 -17.56
N GLU A 135 -8.21 -36.15 -17.22
CA GLU A 135 -7.05 -36.86 -17.76
C GLU A 135 -7.01 -38.34 -17.31
N LYS A 136 -7.33 -38.61 -16.04
CA LYS A 136 -7.36 -39.99 -15.52
C LYS A 136 -8.46 -40.84 -16.16
N THR A 137 -9.63 -40.27 -16.45
CA THR A 137 -10.71 -40.98 -17.16
C THR A 137 -10.40 -41.15 -18.64
N ALA A 138 -9.75 -40.19 -19.30
CA ALA A 138 -9.31 -40.32 -20.68
C ALA A 138 -8.21 -41.39 -20.83
N GLY A 139 -7.24 -41.44 -19.92
CA GLY A 139 -6.15 -42.42 -19.93
C GLY A 139 -6.59 -43.86 -19.63
N LYS A 140 -7.70 -44.05 -18.89
CA LYS A 140 -8.30 -45.37 -18.64
C LYS A 140 -9.14 -45.93 -19.80
N LYS A 141 -9.49 -45.08 -20.78
CA LYS A 141 -10.30 -45.48 -21.95
C LYS A 141 -9.44 -45.80 -23.18
N LYS A 142 -8.13 -45.54 -23.13
CA LYS A 142 -7.14 -45.99 -24.13
C LYS A 142 -6.54 -47.31 -23.67
#